data_AF-A0A1S2QTN6-F1
#
_entry.id   AF-A0A1S2QTN6-F1
#
_cell.length_a   1.000
_cell.length_b   1.000
_cell.length_c   1.000
_cell.angle_alpha   90.00
_cell.angle_beta   90.00
_cell.angle_gamma   90.00
#
_symmetry.space_group_name_H-M   'P 1'
#
loop_
_entity.id
_entity.type
_entity.pdbx_description
1 polymer ?
#
loop_
_entity_poly.entity_id
_entity_poly.type
_entity_poly.pdbx_seq_one_letter_code
_entity_poly.pdbx_strand_id
1 'polypeptide(L)' 'MQIDFSPLNPFMDDLFINLLLVLLVPFVLSMVIGFILLKIKIPRNIASTITIFLFIYGAYKTLIMITG' A
#
# COMPACT_ATOMS: atom_id res chain seq x y z
N MET A 1 -6.70 29.49 -25.28
CA MET A 1 -6.18 29.37 -23.90
C MET A 1 -5.89 27.90 -23.65
N GLN A 2 -4.62 27.51 -23.55
CA GLN A 2 -4.27 26.23 -22.94
C GLN A 2 -4.38 26.45 -21.44
N ILE A 3 -5.13 25.61 -20.75
CA ILE A 3 -5.18 25.66 -19.29
C ILE A 3 -3.81 25.19 -18.81
N ASP A 4 -3.07 26.11 -18.19
CA ASP A 4 -1.78 25.79 -17.59
C ASP A 4 -2.03 25.14 -16.23
N PHE A 5 -1.74 23.83 -16.16
CA PHE A 5 -1.85 23.03 -14.95
C PHE A 5 -0.55 23.03 -14.12
N SER A 6 0.48 23.75 -14.55
CA SER A 6 1.74 23.88 -13.78
C SER A 6 1.53 24.29 -12.31
N PRO A 7 0.54 25.14 -11.94
CA PRO A 7 0.25 25.44 -10.53
C PRO A 7 -0.27 24.25 -9.72
N LEU A 8 -0.81 23.23 -10.37
CA LEU A 8 -1.35 22.01 -9.75
C LEU A 8 -0.30 20.90 -9.61
N ASN A 9 0.85 21.01 -10.27
CA ASN A 9 1.92 20.00 -10.19
C ASN A 9 2.32 19.66 -8.74
N PRO A 10 2.53 20.62 -7.82
CA PRO A 10 2.90 20.28 -6.44
C PRO A 10 1.83 19.44 -5.75
N PHE A 11 0.55 19.76 -5.97
CA PHE A 11 -0.57 19.01 -5.41
C PHE A 11 -0.66 17.59 -5.99
N MET A 12 -0.42 17.45 -7.31
CA MET A 12 -0.44 16.15 -7.99
C MET A 12 0.74 15.28 -7.57
N ASP A 13 1.93 15.85 -7.39
CA ASP A 13 3.12 15.15 -6.93
C ASP A 13 2.94 14.63 -5.50
N ASP A 14 2.44 15.48 -4.60
CA ASP A 14 2.13 15.09 -3.22
C ASP A 14 1.06 13.98 -3.17
N LEU A 15 -0.01 14.13 -3.96
CA LEU A 15 -1.05 13.10 -4.10
C LEU A 15 -0.45 11.77 -4.57
N PHE A 16 0.43 11.81 -5.57
CA PHE A 16 1.05 10.63 -6.16
C PHE A 16 1.98 9.92 -5.17
N ILE A 17 2.84 10.67 -4.47
CA ILE A 17 3.72 10.15 -3.42
C ILE A 17 2.89 9.50 -2.31
N ASN A 18 1.83 10.17 -1.86
CA ASN A 18 0.96 9.65 -0.81
C ASN A 18 0.24 8.37 -1.22
N LEU A 19 -0.32 8.32 -2.44
CA LEU A 19 -0.92 7.10 -2.99
C LEU A 19 0.10 5.96 -3.13
N LEU A 20 1.31 6.29 -3.58
CA LEU A 20 2.40 5.33 -3.68
C LEU A 20 2.72 4.75 -2.30
N LEU A 21 2.83 5.57 -1.26
CA LEU A 21 3.09 5.13 0.11
C LEU A 21 1.95 4.26 0.66
N VAL A 22 0.69 4.66 0.44
CA VAL A 22 -0.50 3.90 0.87
C VAL A 22 -0.53 2.50 0.28
N LEU A 23 -0.02 2.30 -0.93
CA LEU A 23 -0.09 1.00 -1.61
C LEU A 23 1.22 0.20 -1.47
N LEU A 24 2.36 0.84 -1.69
CA LEU A 24 3.66 0.16 -1.79
C LEU A 24 4.14 -0.36 -0.43
N VAL A 25 3.99 0.44 0.64
CA VAL A 25 4.41 0.04 1.99
C VAL A 25 3.67 -1.22 2.47
N PRO A 26 2.32 -1.26 2.50
CA PRO A 26 1.61 -2.47 2.93
C PRO A 26 1.78 -3.63 1.95
N PHE A 27 1.98 -3.36 0.65
CA PHE A 27 2.27 -4.42 -0.32
C PHE A 27 3.58 -5.15 0.03
N VAL A 28 4.67 -4.41 0.23
CA VAL A 28 5.98 -4.98 0.58
C VAL A 28 5.90 -5.71 1.92
N LEU A 29 5.28 -5.11 2.94
CA LEU A 29 5.10 -5.75 4.25
C LEU A 29 4.33 -7.07 4.15
N SER A 30 3.21 -7.06 3.42
CA SER A 30 2.38 -8.25 3.27
C SER A 30 3.11 -9.33 2.50
N MET A 31 3.85 -8.96 1.45
CA MET A 31 4.69 -9.88 0.70
C MET A 31 5.75 -10.53 1.59
N VAL A 32 6.48 -9.74 2.39
CA VAL A 32 7.48 -10.26 3.34
C VAL A 32 6.84 -11.23 4.34
N ILE A 33 5.70 -10.87 4.93
CA ILE A 33 5.00 -11.76 5.86
C ILE A 33 4.52 -13.03 5.16
N GLY A 34 3.95 -12.92 3.96
CA GLY A 34 3.53 -14.06 3.15
C GLY A 34 4.69 -15.03 2.87
N PHE A 35 5.87 -14.52 2.53
CA PHE A 35 7.08 -15.34 2.39
C PHE A 35 7.48 -16.04 3.69
N ILE A 36 7.41 -15.34 4.83
CA ILE A 36 7.69 -15.93 6.14
C ILE A 36 6.69 -17.05 6.44
N LEU A 37 5.39 -16.85 6.21
CA LEU A 37 4.35 -17.85 6.43
C LEU A 37 4.57 -19.11 5.57
N LEU A 38 4.97 -18.94 4.31
CA LEU A 38 5.31 -20.06 3.43
C LEU A 38 6.59 -20.77 3.89
N LYS A 39 7.59 -20.02 4.38
CA LYS A 39 8.85 -20.59 4.90
C LYS A 39 8.62 -21.47 6.13
N ILE A 40 7.65 -21.13 6.98
CA ILE A 40 7.24 -21.96 8.13
C ILE A 40 6.24 -23.07 7.78
N LYS A 41 6.05 -23.35 6.48
CA LYS A 41 5.17 -24.42 5.95
C LYS A 41 3.68 -24.26 6.28
N ILE A 42 3.19 -23.03 6.48
CA ILE A 42 1.74 -22.80 6.57
C ILE A 42 1.09 -23.12 5.20
N PRO A 43 -0.08 -23.79 5.18
CA PRO A 43 -0.80 -24.06 3.95
C PRO A 43 -1.01 -22.78 3.13
N ARG A 44 -0.72 -22.85 1.83
CA ARG A 44 -0.78 -21.69 0.93
C ARG A 44 -2.11 -20.95 0.99
N ASN A 45 -3.24 -21.67 1.14
CA ASN A 45 -4.55 -21.04 1.28
C ASN A 45 -4.64 -20.13 2.51
N ILE A 46 -4.12 -20.58 3.66
CA ILE A 46 -4.12 -19.82 4.91
C ILE A 46 -3.14 -18.65 4.81
N ALA A 47 -1.93 -18.90 4.29
CA ALA A 47 -0.91 -17.87 4.12
C ALA A 47 -1.40 -16.75 3.18
N SER A 48 -2.04 -17.10 2.05
CA SER A 48 -2.63 -16.13 1.13
C SER A 48 -3.74 -15.32 1.79
N THR A 49 -4.66 -15.95 2.52
CA THR A 49 -5.72 -15.24 3.24
C THR A 49 -5.14 -14.24 4.23
N ILE A 50 -4.19 -14.64 5.07
CA ILE A 50 -3.53 -13.75 6.04
C ILE A 50 -2.83 -12.59 5.33
N THR A 51 -2.14 -12.87 4.22
CA THR A 51 -1.41 -11.86 3.43
C THR A 51 -2.36 -10.83 2.84
N ILE A 52 -3.52 -11.24 2.32
CA ILE A 52 -4.54 -10.34 1.78
C ILE A 52 -5.12 -9.45 2.90
N PHE A 53 -5.46 -10.04 4.05
CA PHE A 53 -5.97 -9.27 5.19
C PHE A 53 -4.95 -8.25 5.70
N LEU A 54 -3.68 -8.64 5.79
CA LEU A 54 -2.59 -7.74 6.15
C LEU A 54 -2.43 -6.59 5.16
N PHE A 55 -2.57 -6.87 3.86
CA PHE A 55 -2.48 -5.83 2.84
C PHE A 55 -3.61 -4.82 2.98
N ILE A 56 -4.85 -5.30 3.07
CA ILE A 56 -6.03 -4.42 3.20
C ILE A 56 -5.96 -3.60 4.48
N TYR A 57 -5.64 -4.24 5.61
CA TYR A 57 -5.51 -3.56 6.89
C TYR A 57 -4.36 -2.56 6.89
N GLY A 58 -3.22 -2.93 6.32
CA GLY A 58 -2.06 -2.06 6.18
C GLY A 58 -2.37 -0.83 5.32
N ALA A 59 -3.00 -1.02 4.16
CA ALA A 59 -3.42 0.08 3.29
C ALA A 59 -4.39 1.03 3.99
N TYR A 60 -5.39 0.48 4.70
CA TYR A 60 -6.32 1.27 5.49
C TYR A 60 -5.62 2.10 6.57
N LYS A 61 -4.70 1.47 7.32
CA LYS A 61 -3.95 2.14 8.39
C LYS A 61 -3.04 3.24 7.84
N THR A 62 -2.32 2.96 6.75
CA THR A 62 -1.44 3.92 6.11
C THR A 62 -2.23 5.08 5.51
N LEU A 63 -3.41 4.82 4.94
CA LEU A 63 -4.32 5.86 4.45
C LEU A 63 -4.75 6.79 5.59
N ILE A 64 -5.24 6.24 6.71
CA ILE A 64 -5.60 7.06 7.88
C ILE A 64 -4.41 7.86 8.40
N MET A 65 -3.22 7.27 8.46
CA MET A 65 -2.02 7.94 8.96
C MET A 65 -1.58 9.12 8.08
N ILE A 66 -1.84 9.06 6.76
CA ILE A 66 -1.45 10.10 5.81
C ILE A 66 -2.53 11.17 5.69
N THR A 67 -3.82 10.81 5.81
CA THR A 67 -4.95 11.75 5.68
C THR A 67 -5.46 12.32 7.00
N GLY A 68 -5.04 11.74 8.13
CA GLY A 68 -5.52 12.07 9.47
C GLY A 68 -4.60 12.97 10.28
#